data_AF-A0A7L3MV74-F1
#
_entry.id   AF-A0A7L3MV74-F1
#
_cell.length_a   1.000
_cell.length_b   1.000
_cell.length_c   1.000
_cell.angle_alpha   90.00
_cell.angle_beta   90.00
_cell.angle_gamma   90.00
#
_symmetry.space_group_name_H-M   'P 1'
#
loop_
_entity.id
_entity.type
_entity.pdbx_description
1 polymer ?
#
loop_
_entity_poly.entity_id
_entity_poly.type
_entity_poly.pdbx_seq_one_letter_code
_entity_poly.pdbx_strand_id
1 'polypeptide(L)'
;AAGAIRPLVSTVIASAADGCLDHSLERARYRASEMPQAFLFDIIYKAYQQCTDYDLDYGTECLHLALKYCKTNAKLVEGTADLWKVTYKRDLYAAESIIKDSLSQQVCVISTGKEAVAQVGFLLQESLKSQITIEAISLSLCINDSHVQSSFSGQCYNFICINDNKYDIQETQQLVDMLEKSNIPVLYPVVLVLVHLDISENISFHVGVEELTRIKKFARDVKNKNILVYSLLIQCK
;
A
#
# COMPACT_ATOMS: atom_id res chain seq x y z
N ALA A 1 3.13 -16.69 -27.54
CA ALA A 1 2.32 -15.60 -26.94
C ALA A 1 1.50 -16.18 -25.81
N ALA A 2 1.24 -15.40 -24.76
CA ALA A 2 0.36 -15.76 -23.67
C ALA A 2 -0.28 -14.50 -23.06
N GLY A 3 -1.46 -14.64 -22.47
CA GLY A 3 -2.15 -13.53 -21.83
C GLY A 3 -3.06 -13.98 -20.69
N ALA A 4 -3.17 -13.12 -19.69
CA ALA A 4 -4.10 -13.31 -18.58
C ALA A 4 -5.54 -13.19 -19.06
N ILE A 5 -6.42 -14.04 -18.52
CA ILE A 5 -7.85 -14.00 -18.78
C ILE A 5 -8.64 -14.03 -17.47
N ARG A 6 -9.87 -13.52 -17.53
CA ARG A 6 -10.85 -13.59 -16.46
C ARG A 6 -12.20 -14.10 -16.97
N PRO A 7 -13.01 -14.75 -16.12
CA PRO A 7 -14.39 -15.07 -16.47
C PRO A 7 -15.20 -13.78 -16.67
N LEU A 8 -16.14 -13.81 -17.61
CA LEU A 8 -17.08 -12.71 -17.81
C LEU A 8 -18.06 -12.63 -16.64
N VAL A 9 -18.20 -11.43 -16.07
CA VAL A 9 -19.18 -11.17 -15.00
C VAL A 9 -20.57 -10.96 -15.59
N SER A 10 -20.67 -10.18 -16.68
CA SER A 10 -21.92 -9.86 -17.36
C SER A 10 -22.11 -10.67 -18.64
N THR A 11 -23.36 -10.83 -19.07
CA THR A 11 -23.70 -11.36 -20.39
C THR A 11 -23.22 -10.39 -21.48
N VAL A 12 -22.61 -10.92 -22.53
CA VAL A 12 -22.21 -10.12 -23.70
C VAL A 12 -23.35 -10.14 -24.71
N ILE A 13 -23.73 -8.96 -25.18
CA ILE A 13 -24.78 -8.75 -26.17
C ILE A 13 -24.26 -7.86 -27.29
N ALA A 14 -24.76 -8.10 -28.50
CA ALA A 14 -24.62 -7.17 -29.61
C ALA A 14 -25.84 -6.25 -29.70
N SER A 15 -25.60 -4.97 -30.01
CA SER A 15 -26.65 -4.00 -30.27
C SER A 15 -26.85 -3.86 -31.78
N ALA A 16 -28.11 -3.89 -32.22
CA ALA A 16 -28.49 -3.45 -33.56
C ALA A 16 -28.37 -1.93 -33.70
N ALA A 17 -28.41 -1.43 -34.94
CA ALA A 17 -28.23 -0.01 -35.26
C ALA A 17 -29.33 0.90 -34.70
N ASP A 18 -30.51 0.36 -34.39
CA ASP A 18 -31.63 1.04 -33.76
C ASP A 18 -31.55 1.04 -32.22
N GLY A 19 -30.51 0.46 -31.63
CA GLY A 19 -30.32 0.33 -30.19
C GLY A 19 -31.05 -0.86 -29.57
N CYS A 20 -31.66 -1.74 -30.37
CA CYS A 20 -32.28 -2.97 -29.89
C CYS A 20 -31.26 -4.09 -29.69
N LEU A 21 -31.65 -5.10 -28.90
CA LEU A 21 -30.88 -6.34 -28.76
C LEU A 21 -30.88 -7.10 -30.10
N ASP A 22 -29.69 -7.40 -30.62
CA ASP A 22 -29.51 -8.27 -31.78
C ASP A 22 -29.36 -9.74 -31.34
N HIS A 23 -28.26 -10.06 -30.67
CA HIS A 23 -28.00 -11.41 -30.15
C HIS A 23 -27.17 -11.39 -28.87
N SER A 24 -27.09 -12.54 -28.19
CA SER A 24 -26.28 -12.74 -27.00
C SER A 24 -25.28 -13.87 -27.19
N LEU A 25 -24.08 -13.72 -26.64
CA LEU A 25 -23.04 -14.73 -26.68
C LEU A 25 -23.16 -15.71 -25.52
N GLU A 26 -22.84 -16.98 -25.78
CA GLU A 26 -22.80 -18.04 -24.75
C GLU A 26 -21.64 -17.79 -23.77
N ARG A 27 -21.92 -17.10 -22.66
CA ARG A 27 -20.92 -16.61 -21.69
C ARG A 27 -19.85 -17.63 -21.29
N ALA A 28 -20.21 -18.91 -21.14
CA ALA A 28 -19.29 -19.97 -20.73
C ALA A 28 -18.12 -20.20 -21.72
N ARG A 29 -18.29 -19.83 -23.00
CA ARG A 29 -17.27 -19.99 -24.05
C ARG A 29 -16.34 -18.79 -24.23
N TYR A 30 -16.69 -17.64 -23.63
CA TYR A 30 -15.94 -16.40 -23.79
C TYR A 30 -15.27 -15.98 -22.49
N ARG A 31 -14.22 -15.16 -22.61
CA ARG A 31 -13.41 -14.66 -21.49
C ARG A 31 -13.10 -13.18 -21.71
N ALA A 32 -12.92 -12.45 -20.63
CA ALA A 32 -12.30 -11.13 -20.67
C ALA A 32 -10.79 -11.32 -20.79
N SER A 33 -10.18 -10.64 -21.77
CA SER A 33 -8.71 -10.55 -21.88
C SER A 33 -8.22 -9.46 -20.94
N GLU A 34 -7.23 -9.78 -20.12
CA GLU A 34 -6.64 -8.86 -19.15
C GLU A 34 -5.12 -8.76 -19.37
N MET A 35 -4.49 -7.83 -18.66
CA MET A 35 -3.03 -7.73 -18.58
C MET A 35 -2.52 -8.45 -17.32
N PRO A 36 -1.27 -8.96 -17.29
CA PRO A 36 -0.25 -8.82 -18.32
C PRO A 36 -0.39 -9.81 -19.49
N GLN A 37 0.22 -9.44 -20.61
CA GLN A 37 0.44 -10.31 -21.76
C GLN A 37 1.94 -10.40 -22.08
N ALA A 38 2.36 -11.54 -22.61
CA ALA A 38 3.76 -11.82 -22.91
C ALA A 38 3.93 -12.45 -24.29
N PHE A 39 4.97 -12.02 -24.99
CA PHE A 39 5.27 -12.43 -26.36
C PHE A 39 6.76 -12.72 -26.52
N LEU A 40 7.09 -13.67 -27.40
CA LEU A 40 8.43 -13.65 -27.99
C LEU A 40 8.51 -12.38 -28.85
N PHE A 41 9.57 -11.61 -28.65
CA PHE A 41 9.72 -10.30 -29.27
C PHE A 41 9.56 -10.36 -30.79
N ASP A 42 10.25 -11.30 -31.47
CA ASP A 42 10.20 -11.45 -32.92
C ASP A 42 8.78 -11.71 -33.45
N ILE A 43 7.96 -12.44 -32.68
CA ILE A 43 6.57 -12.73 -33.08
C ILE A 43 5.74 -11.46 -33.06
N ILE A 44 5.75 -10.73 -31.93
CA ILE A 44 4.91 -9.54 -31.80
C ILE A 44 5.40 -8.41 -32.70
N TYR A 45 6.72 -8.24 -32.81
CA TYR A 45 7.31 -7.26 -33.71
C TYR A 45 6.92 -7.52 -35.18
N LYS A 46 7.06 -8.76 -35.64
CA LYS A 46 6.64 -9.17 -37.00
C LYS A 46 5.12 -9.03 -37.22
N ALA A 47 4.31 -9.22 -36.18
CA ALA A 47 2.87 -9.00 -36.28
C ALA A 47 2.56 -7.51 -36.51
N TYR A 48 3.22 -6.60 -35.80
CA TYR A 48 3.08 -5.16 -36.02
C TYR A 48 3.62 -4.70 -37.37
N GLN A 49 4.73 -5.27 -37.86
CA GLN A 49 5.25 -4.95 -39.20
C GLN A 49 4.28 -5.29 -40.35
N GLN A 50 3.39 -6.26 -40.13
CA GLN A 50 2.42 -6.71 -41.13
C GLN A 50 1.00 -6.18 -40.88
N CYS A 51 0.75 -5.51 -39.75
CA CYS A 51 -0.59 -5.05 -39.41
C CYS A 51 -1.05 -3.98 -40.39
N THR A 52 -2.33 -4.00 -40.75
CA THR A 52 -2.92 -2.95 -41.59
C THR A 52 -3.19 -1.71 -40.75
N ASP A 53 -3.17 -0.52 -41.35
CA ASP A 53 -3.50 0.73 -40.64
C ASP A 53 -4.83 0.64 -39.88
N TYR A 54 -5.84 -0.01 -40.49
CA TYR A 54 -7.11 -0.27 -39.82
C TYR A 54 -6.98 -1.09 -38.52
N ASP A 55 -6.14 -2.13 -38.51
CA ASP A 55 -5.95 -2.98 -37.34
C ASP A 55 -5.11 -2.28 -36.27
N LEU A 56 -4.23 -1.37 -36.69
CA LEU A 56 -3.44 -0.54 -35.79
C LEU A 56 -4.31 0.51 -35.08
N ASP A 57 -5.25 1.12 -35.81
CA ASP A 57 -6.14 2.17 -35.29
C ASP A 57 -7.31 1.63 -34.47
N TYR A 58 -7.90 0.50 -34.87
CA TYR A 58 -9.13 -0.02 -34.28
C TYR A 58 -8.95 -1.36 -33.53
N GLY A 59 -7.80 -2.01 -33.68
CA GLY A 59 -7.49 -3.25 -32.97
C GLY A 59 -7.27 -3.01 -31.48
N THR A 60 -7.90 -3.84 -30.65
CA THR A 60 -7.83 -3.70 -29.18
C THR A 60 -7.08 -4.85 -28.50
N GLU A 61 -6.59 -5.84 -29.24
CA GLU A 61 -6.06 -7.10 -28.69
C GLU A 61 -4.77 -7.57 -29.39
N CYS A 62 -3.65 -7.48 -28.68
CA CYS A 62 -2.32 -7.88 -29.17
C CYS A 62 -2.22 -9.39 -29.43
N LEU A 63 -2.91 -10.24 -28.65
CA LEU A 63 -2.96 -11.68 -28.90
C LEU A 63 -3.64 -11.97 -30.25
N HIS A 64 -4.63 -11.16 -30.64
CA HIS A 64 -5.31 -11.29 -31.93
C HIS A 64 -4.39 -10.89 -33.08
N LEU A 65 -3.57 -9.85 -32.93
CA LEU A 65 -2.55 -9.49 -33.92
C LEU A 65 -1.54 -10.63 -34.13
N ALA A 66 -1.01 -11.20 -33.05
CA ALA A 66 -0.08 -12.34 -33.13
C ALA A 66 -0.72 -13.57 -33.79
N LEU A 67 -2.00 -13.81 -33.55
CA LEU A 67 -2.76 -14.86 -34.21
C LEU A 67 -2.94 -14.58 -35.71
N LYS A 68 -3.44 -13.39 -36.06
CA LYS A 68 -3.80 -13.00 -37.43
C LYS A 68 -2.58 -12.93 -38.36
N TYR A 69 -1.50 -12.29 -37.92
CA TYR A 69 -0.35 -11.98 -38.78
C TYR A 69 0.83 -12.94 -38.63
N CYS A 70 0.87 -13.73 -37.54
CA CYS A 70 1.96 -14.67 -37.28
C CYS A 70 1.49 -16.09 -36.95
N LYS A 71 0.17 -16.39 -37.09
CA LYS A 71 -0.42 -17.71 -36.81
C LYS A 71 -0.07 -18.26 -35.42
N THR A 72 0.20 -17.38 -34.47
CA THR A 72 0.62 -17.75 -33.13
C THR A 72 -0.59 -17.89 -32.23
N ASN A 73 -0.95 -19.12 -31.88
CA ASN A 73 -1.97 -19.40 -30.88
C ASN A 73 -1.46 -19.05 -29.49
N ALA A 74 -2.06 -18.04 -28.87
CA ALA A 74 -1.70 -17.63 -27.53
C ALA A 74 -2.21 -18.63 -26.47
N LYS A 75 -1.40 -18.88 -25.44
CA LYS A 75 -1.88 -19.58 -24.24
C LYS A 75 -2.67 -18.61 -23.37
N LEU A 76 -3.92 -18.96 -23.07
CA LEU A 76 -4.75 -18.22 -22.12
C LEU A 76 -4.45 -18.74 -20.70
N VAL A 77 -4.15 -17.82 -19.79
CA VAL A 77 -3.75 -18.11 -18.40
C VAL A 77 -4.78 -17.49 -17.45
N GLU A 78 -5.32 -18.26 -16.51
CA GLU A 78 -6.30 -17.75 -15.54
C GLU A 78 -5.65 -16.72 -14.61
N GLY A 79 -6.20 -15.51 -14.56
CA GLY A 79 -5.76 -14.41 -13.72
C GLY A 79 -6.51 -14.31 -12.40
N THR A 80 -5.90 -13.65 -11.41
CA THR A 80 -6.57 -13.30 -10.14
C THR A 80 -7.59 -12.19 -10.35
N ALA A 81 -8.44 -11.95 -9.35
CA ALA A 81 -9.37 -10.83 -9.39
C ALA A 81 -8.63 -9.49 -9.59
N ASP A 82 -7.40 -9.36 -9.08
CA ASP A 82 -6.61 -8.13 -9.00
C ASP A 82 -6.15 -7.54 -10.34
N LEU A 83 -6.33 -8.27 -11.44
CA LEU A 83 -5.93 -7.83 -12.77
C LEU A 83 -6.93 -6.88 -13.44
N TRP A 84 -7.92 -6.35 -12.70
CA TRP A 84 -8.89 -5.42 -13.27
C TRP A 84 -8.23 -4.08 -13.62
N LYS A 85 -8.67 -3.48 -14.74
CA LYS A 85 -8.26 -2.12 -15.10
C LYS A 85 -9.07 -1.07 -14.33
N VAL A 86 -8.38 -0.17 -13.64
CA VAL A 86 -8.99 1.02 -13.04
C VAL A 86 -9.51 1.95 -14.14
N THR A 87 -10.83 2.01 -14.32
CA THR A 87 -11.49 2.72 -15.42
C THR A 87 -12.44 3.81 -14.92
N TYR A 88 -13.15 3.54 -13.82
CA TYR A 88 -14.14 4.43 -13.22
C TYR A 88 -13.73 4.93 -11.84
N LYS A 89 -14.41 5.97 -11.35
CA LYS A 89 -14.18 6.52 -10.01
C LYS A 89 -14.33 5.49 -8.89
N ARG A 90 -15.28 4.56 -9.01
CA ARG A 90 -15.45 3.47 -8.03
C ARG A 90 -14.25 2.53 -7.98
N ASP A 91 -13.54 2.38 -9.11
CA ASP A 91 -12.35 1.53 -9.18
C ASP A 91 -11.18 2.21 -8.44
N LEU A 92 -11.12 3.56 -8.42
CA LEU A 92 -10.18 4.30 -7.57
C LEU A 92 -10.44 4.03 -6.08
N TYR A 93 -11.70 4.00 -5.65
CA TYR A 93 -12.03 3.68 -4.25
C TYR A 93 -11.62 2.26 -3.87
N ALA A 94 -11.85 1.29 -4.77
CA ALA A 94 -11.42 -0.09 -4.56
C ALA A 94 -9.89 -0.20 -4.50
N ALA A 95 -9.18 0.39 -5.46
CA ALA A 95 -7.72 0.39 -5.51
C ALA A 95 -7.11 1.07 -4.29
N GLU A 96 -7.62 2.25 -3.90
CA GLU A 96 -7.18 2.97 -2.69
C GLU A 96 -7.35 2.11 -1.44
N SER A 97 -8.49 1.43 -1.31
CA SER A 97 -8.77 0.58 -0.15
C SER A 97 -7.82 -0.61 -0.09
N ILE A 98 -7.56 -1.28 -1.22
CA ILE A 98 -6.64 -2.43 -1.30
C ILE A 98 -5.21 -2.02 -1.02
N ILE A 99 -4.77 -0.87 -1.53
CA ILE A 99 -3.45 -0.32 -1.22
C ILE A 99 -3.34 -0.05 0.29
N LYS A 100 -4.31 0.65 0.89
CA LYS A 100 -4.29 0.93 2.33
C LYS A 100 -4.32 -0.34 3.17
N ASP A 101 -5.13 -1.32 2.80
CA ASP A 101 -5.21 -2.62 3.49
C ASP A 101 -3.85 -3.35 3.44
N SER A 102 -3.23 -3.42 2.27
CA SER A 102 -1.89 -4.00 2.11
C SER A 102 -0.83 -3.28 2.94
N LEU A 103 -0.85 -1.94 2.96
CA LEU A 103 0.11 -1.14 3.74
C LEU A 103 -0.13 -1.27 5.25
N SER A 104 -1.34 -1.65 5.69
CA SER A 104 -1.70 -1.77 7.10
C SER A 104 -1.30 -3.11 7.73
N GLN A 105 -0.79 -4.06 6.94
CA GLN A 105 -0.45 -5.40 7.42
C GLN A 105 0.84 -5.46 8.26
N GLN A 106 1.66 -4.39 8.24
CA GLN A 106 2.92 -4.31 8.96
C GLN A 106 3.00 -3.05 9.82
N VAL A 107 3.43 -3.23 11.08
CA VAL A 107 3.75 -2.15 12.01
C VAL A 107 5.15 -2.34 12.57
N CYS A 108 5.89 -1.24 12.70
CA CYS A 108 7.17 -1.19 13.38
C CYS A 108 7.00 -0.55 14.77
N VAL A 109 7.31 -1.30 15.83
CA VAL A 109 7.29 -0.79 17.20
C VAL A 109 8.70 -0.37 17.61
N ILE A 110 8.85 0.90 17.97
CA ILE A 110 10.07 1.54 18.42
C ILE A 110 9.90 1.92 19.89
N SER A 111 10.76 1.38 20.75
CA SER A 111 10.81 1.74 22.16
C SER A 111 12.08 2.55 22.42
N THR A 112 11.93 3.77 22.96
CA THR A 112 13.06 4.62 23.37
C THR A 112 13.08 4.76 24.90
N GLY A 113 14.26 4.53 25.51
CA GLY A 113 14.47 4.80 26.94
C GLY A 113 14.57 3.58 27.85
N LYS A 114 14.03 3.70 29.07
CA LYS A 114 14.26 2.77 30.19
C LYS A 114 13.55 1.42 30.02
N GLU A 115 13.94 0.45 30.84
CA GLU A 115 13.41 -0.92 30.87
C GLU A 115 11.87 -0.99 30.95
N ALA A 116 11.23 -0.05 31.67
CA ALA A 116 9.77 0.05 31.74
C ALA A 116 9.10 0.33 30.37
N VAL A 117 9.70 1.18 29.53
CA VAL A 117 9.21 1.46 28.16
C VAL A 117 9.38 0.25 27.27
N ALA A 118 10.51 -0.45 27.40
CA ALA A 118 10.76 -1.69 26.66
C ALA A 118 9.75 -2.78 27.02
N GLN A 119 9.38 -2.90 28.30
CA GLN A 119 8.33 -3.83 28.74
C GLN A 119 6.97 -3.48 28.15
N VAL A 120 6.57 -2.20 28.16
CA VAL A 120 5.30 -1.79 27.54
C VAL A 120 5.33 -1.98 26.03
N GLY A 121 6.46 -1.72 25.37
CA GLY A 121 6.64 -2.01 23.95
C GLY A 121 6.49 -3.49 23.62
N PHE A 122 7.07 -4.36 24.45
CA PHE A 122 6.90 -5.80 24.32
C PHE A 122 5.43 -6.22 24.50
N LEU A 123 4.73 -5.70 25.52
CA LEU A 123 3.31 -6.02 25.75
C LEU A 123 2.40 -5.53 24.61
N LEU A 124 2.68 -4.34 24.07
CA LEU A 124 1.95 -3.80 22.93
C LEU A 124 2.20 -4.66 21.68
N GLN A 125 3.44 -5.06 21.46
CA GLN A 125 3.81 -5.98 20.40
C GLN A 125 3.02 -7.30 20.53
N GLU A 126 3.08 -7.97 21.68
CA GLU A 126 2.35 -9.22 21.93
C GLU A 126 0.85 -9.08 21.69
N SER A 127 0.26 -7.97 22.14
CA SER A 127 -1.18 -7.70 21.95
C SER A 127 -1.56 -7.58 20.47
N LEU A 128 -0.69 -6.97 19.66
CA LEU A 128 -0.92 -6.72 18.24
C LEU A 128 -0.56 -7.93 17.35
N LYS A 129 0.32 -8.85 17.80
CA LYS A 129 0.79 -10.01 17.00
C LYS A 129 -0.35 -10.90 16.52
N SER A 130 -1.46 -10.93 17.24
CA SER A 130 -2.64 -11.72 16.88
C SER A 130 -3.40 -11.16 15.67
N GLN A 131 -3.15 -9.92 15.26
CA GLN A 131 -3.92 -9.19 14.24
C GLN A 131 -3.09 -8.74 13.05
N ILE A 132 -1.80 -8.44 13.25
CA ILE A 132 -0.92 -7.84 12.23
C ILE A 132 0.51 -8.37 12.33
N THR A 133 1.26 -8.27 11.23
CA THR A 133 2.70 -8.58 11.23
C THR A 133 3.45 -7.46 11.93
N ILE A 134 4.34 -7.81 12.86
CA ILE A 134 5.09 -6.81 13.63
C ILE A 134 6.58 -7.02 13.49
N GLU A 135 7.26 -5.94 13.10
CA GLU A 135 8.69 -5.79 13.25
C GLU A 135 8.95 -4.97 14.52
N ALA A 136 9.72 -5.50 15.46
CA ALA A 136 10.03 -4.80 16.69
C ALA A 136 11.50 -4.38 16.69
N ILE A 137 11.75 -3.10 16.92
CA ILE A 137 13.08 -2.53 16.99
C ILE A 137 13.25 -1.89 18.36
N SER A 138 14.11 -2.48 19.18
CA SER A 138 14.55 -1.85 20.42
C SER A 138 15.68 -0.89 20.10
N LEU A 139 15.41 0.41 20.05
CA LEU A 139 16.47 1.42 19.94
C LEU A 139 17.05 1.72 21.32
N SER A 140 18.21 1.14 21.66
CA SER A 140 19.08 1.75 22.66
C SER A 140 19.68 3.01 22.03
N LEU A 141 19.51 4.17 22.68
CA LEU A 141 20.00 5.48 22.25
C LEU A 141 21.52 5.49 21.98
N CYS A 142 21.91 5.03 20.81
CA CYS A 142 23.16 5.30 20.11
C CYS A 142 22.75 5.46 18.64
N ILE A 143 22.40 6.70 18.31
CA ILE A 143 22.03 7.16 16.97
C ILE A 143 23.28 7.09 16.09
N ASN A 144 23.61 5.88 15.64
CA ASN A 144 24.54 5.52 14.57
C ASN A 144 24.36 4.04 14.17
N ASP A 145 23.25 3.43 14.57
CA ASP A 145 23.10 2.00 14.39
C ASP A 145 22.65 1.69 12.96
N SER A 146 23.54 1.04 12.21
CA SER A 146 23.27 0.52 10.86
C SER A 146 22.02 -0.38 10.79
N HIS A 147 21.59 -0.93 11.93
CA HIS A 147 20.35 -1.68 12.10
C HIS A 147 19.07 -0.85 11.89
N VAL A 148 19.07 0.43 12.26
CA VAL A 148 17.90 1.29 12.12
C VAL A 148 17.67 1.66 10.65
N GLN A 149 18.75 1.96 9.92
CA GLN A 149 18.68 2.23 8.48
C GLN A 149 18.34 0.98 7.65
N SER A 150 18.76 -0.21 8.07
CA SER A 150 18.41 -1.46 7.39
C SER A 150 16.96 -1.88 7.67
N SER A 151 16.41 -1.60 8.85
CA SER A 151 14.97 -1.80 9.13
C SER A 151 14.06 -0.80 8.42
N PHE A 152 14.53 0.42 8.13
CA PHE A 152 13.85 1.35 7.22
C PHE A 152 14.00 0.96 5.73
N SER A 153 14.65 -0.16 5.41
CA SER A 153 14.68 -0.69 4.03
C SER A 153 13.45 -1.56 3.70
N GLY A 154 12.63 -1.87 4.72
CA GLY A 154 11.43 -2.69 4.59
C GLY A 154 10.17 -1.88 4.24
N GLN A 155 9.19 -2.57 3.65
CA GLN A 155 7.88 -2.07 3.21
C GLN A 155 6.96 -1.64 4.38
N CYS A 156 7.51 -1.10 5.46
CA CYS A 156 6.76 -0.67 6.64
C CYS A 156 6.45 0.82 6.58
N TYR A 157 5.17 1.15 6.66
CA TYR A 157 4.67 2.54 6.61
C TYR A 157 3.98 2.97 7.90
N ASN A 158 3.88 2.08 8.89
CA ASN A 158 3.23 2.35 10.17
C ASN A 158 4.24 2.17 11.31
N PHE A 159 4.46 3.22 12.09
CA PHE A 159 5.42 3.25 13.18
C PHE A 159 4.71 3.60 14.47
N ILE A 160 5.03 2.87 15.54
CA ILE A 160 4.60 3.18 16.89
C ILE A 160 5.86 3.50 17.69
N CYS A 161 5.99 4.74 18.15
CA CYS A 161 7.11 5.18 18.99
C CYS A 161 6.63 5.33 20.43
N ILE A 162 7.24 4.61 21.36
CA ILE A 162 6.87 4.61 22.78
C ILE A 162 7.96 5.34 23.56
N ASN A 163 7.58 6.36 24.33
CA ASN A 163 8.50 7.18 25.10
C ASN A 163 8.08 7.29 26.58
N ASP A 164 9.07 7.27 27.48
CA ASP A 164 8.95 7.54 28.93
C ASP A 164 8.76 9.04 29.20
N ASN A 165 9.40 9.88 28.38
CA ASN A 165 9.45 11.30 28.63
C ASN A 165 8.18 11.97 28.09
N LYS A 166 7.34 12.47 29.00
CA LYS A 166 6.11 13.19 28.65
C LYS A 166 6.45 14.32 27.67
N TYR A 167 6.02 14.17 26.43
CA TYR A 167 6.05 15.19 25.37
C TYR A 167 7.44 15.64 24.88
N ASP A 168 8.47 14.79 24.96
CA ASP A 168 9.75 15.11 24.32
C ASP A 168 9.66 15.02 22.78
N ILE A 169 9.63 16.20 22.15
CA ILE A 169 9.55 16.35 20.70
C ILE A 169 10.93 16.15 20.06
N GLN A 170 12.03 16.26 20.80
CA GLN A 170 13.37 16.19 20.23
C GLN A 170 13.68 14.81 19.67
N GLU A 171 13.40 13.74 20.43
CA GLU A 171 13.55 12.36 19.96
C GLU A 171 12.62 12.07 18.77
N THR A 172 11.38 12.59 18.85
CA THR A 172 10.40 12.44 17.77
C THR A 172 10.87 13.13 16.48
N GLN A 173 11.47 14.32 16.59
CA GLN A 173 11.99 15.06 15.44
C GLN A 173 13.12 14.29 14.77
N GLN A 174 14.01 13.66 15.54
CA GLN A 174 15.09 12.83 14.99
C GLN A 174 14.54 11.63 14.22
N LEU A 175 13.51 10.96 14.74
CA LEU A 175 12.85 9.85 14.03
C LEU A 175 12.22 10.33 12.72
N VAL A 176 11.53 11.48 12.74
CA VAL A 176 10.96 12.08 11.53
C VAL A 176 12.04 12.42 10.51
N ASP A 177 13.18 12.96 10.95
CA ASP A 177 14.30 13.28 10.06
C ASP A 177 14.95 12.01 9.45
N MET A 178 14.96 10.90 10.19
CA MET A 178 15.38 9.60 9.65
C MET A 178 14.38 9.06 8.64
N LEU A 179 13.08 9.10 8.94
CA LEU A 179 12.02 8.66 8.03
C LEU A 179 12.02 9.50 6.74
N GLU A 180 12.21 10.81 6.83
CA GLU A 180 12.35 11.69 5.67
C GLU A 180 13.54 11.29 4.79
N LYS A 181 14.70 10.98 5.40
CA LYS A 181 15.91 10.55 4.68
C LYS A 181 15.79 9.15 4.06
N SER A 182 14.88 8.31 4.56
CA SER A 182 14.68 6.93 4.09
C SER A 182 13.95 6.81 2.75
N ASN A 183 13.44 7.90 2.17
CA ASN A 183 12.61 7.93 0.96
C ASN A 183 11.28 7.13 1.04
N ILE A 184 10.97 6.45 2.14
CA ILE A 184 9.68 5.77 2.38
C ILE A 184 8.49 6.73 2.15
N PRO A 185 8.51 7.99 2.67
CA PRO A 185 7.38 8.91 2.51
C PRO A 185 7.14 9.38 1.06
N VAL A 186 8.07 9.10 0.13
CA VAL A 186 7.89 9.42 -1.30
C VAL A 186 6.85 8.51 -1.94
N LEU A 187 6.79 7.24 -1.51
CA LEU A 187 5.91 6.23 -2.11
C LEU A 187 4.50 6.25 -1.52
N TYR A 188 4.41 6.29 -0.18
CA TYR A 188 3.13 6.30 0.53
C TYR A 188 3.21 7.15 1.80
N PRO A 189 2.07 7.67 2.29
CA PRO A 189 2.03 8.36 3.57
C PRO A 189 2.49 7.45 4.71
N VAL A 190 3.40 7.93 5.54
CA VAL A 190 3.88 7.21 6.71
C VAL A 190 3.02 7.59 7.92
N VAL A 191 2.51 6.61 8.65
CA VAL A 191 1.78 6.81 9.91
C VAL A 191 2.75 6.67 11.07
N LEU A 192 2.84 7.68 11.93
CA LEU A 192 3.64 7.68 13.14
C LEU A 192 2.74 7.92 14.35
N VAL A 193 2.57 6.90 15.21
CA VAL A 193 1.81 6.98 16.45
C VAL A 193 2.79 7.13 17.62
N LEU A 194 2.73 8.27 18.30
CA LEU A 194 3.51 8.56 19.49
C LEU A 194 2.74 8.10 20.72
N VAL A 195 3.23 7.07 21.39
CA VAL A 195 2.67 6.53 22.61
C VAL A 195 3.38 7.15 23.80
N HIS A 196 2.65 7.97 24.55
CA HIS A 196 3.13 8.59 25.78
C HIS A 196 2.60 7.80 26.97
N LEU A 197 3.50 7.34 27.82
CA LEU A 197 3.15 6.60 29.04
C LEU A 197 2.93 7.58 30.18
N ASP A 198 1.78 7.46 30.86
CA ASP A 198 1.54 8.16 32.13
C ASP A 198 1.64 7.17 33.28
N ILE A 199 2.82 7.15 33.91
CA ILE A 199 3.13 6.38 35.11
C ILE A 199 2.89 7.32 36.31
N SER A 200 1.62 7.60 36.61
CA SER A 200 1.20 8.45 37.73
C SER A 200 0.31 7.65 38.69
N GLU A 201 0.66 7.64 39.98
CA GLU A 201 -0.20 7.10 41.05
C GLU A 201 -1.47 7.95 41.28
N ASN A 202 -1.51 9.17 40.74
CA ASN A 202 -2.64 10.10 40.89
C ASN A 202 -3.59 10.08 39.69
N ILE A 203 -4.89 10.13 40.01
CA ILE A 203 -6.05 9.90 39.12
C ILE A 203 -6.30 11.06 38.12
N SER A 204 -5.63 12.22 38.27
CA SER A 204 -5.96 13.40 37.47
C SER A 204 -5.21 13.42 36.13
N PHE A 205 -5.93 13.02 35.08
CA PHE A 205 -5.54 13.22 33.67
C PHE A 205 -5.49 14.72 33.34
N HIS A 206 -4.31 15.33 33.40
CA HIS A 206 -4.11 16.69 32.91
C HIS A 206 -2.95 16.70 31.91
N VAL A 207 -3.32 16.61 30.63
CA VAL A 207 -2.42 17.06 29.55
C VAL A 207 -2.44 18.58 29.54
N GLY A 208 -1.27 19.21 29.60
CA GLY A 208 -1.17 20.65 29.49
C GLY A 208 -1.73 21.11 28.14
N VAL A 209 -2.58 22.15 28.14
CA VAL A 209 -3.11 22.75 26.89
C VAL A 209 -1.95 23.18 25.96
N GLU A 210 -0.83 23.60 26.54
CA GLU A 210 0.40 23.95 25.82
C GLU A 210 1.05 22.74 25.11
N GLU A 211 1.04 21.57 25.73
CA GLU A 211 1.64 20.33 25.20
C GLU A 211 0.85 19.81 23.99
N LEU A 212 -0.49 19.79 24.10
CA LEU A 212 -1.38 19.47 22.98
C LEU A 212 -1.19 20.43 21.81
N THR A 213 -0.99 21.73 22.11
CA THR A 213 -0.76 22.74 21.09
C THR A 213 0.57 22.50 20.37
N ARG A 214 1.61 22.10 21.12
CA ARG A 214 2.94 21.79 20.58
C ARG A 214 2.90 20.58 19.64
N ILE A 215 2.25 19.48 20.04
CA ILE A 215 2.11 18.30 19.19
C ILE A 215 1.28 18.59 17.93
N LYS A 216 0.18 19.33 18.06
CA LYS A 216 -0.64 19.72 16.90
C LYS A 216 0.14 20.55 15.90
N LYS A 217 1.00 21.46 16.38
CA LYS A 217 1.90 22.23 15.51
C LYS A 217 2.89 21.31 14.81
N PHE A 218 3.56 20.44 15.56
CA PHE A 218 4.50 19.46 15.02
C PHE A 218 3.87 18.57 13.93
N ALA A 219 2.71 17.97 14.20
CA ALA A 219 2.00 17.13 13.24
C ALA A 219 1.63 17.87 11.95
N ARG A 220 1.30 19.18 12.04
CA ARG A 220 1.02 20.01 10.86
C ARG A 220 2.28 20.26 10.04
N ASP A 221 3.40 20.55 10.69
CA ASP A 221 4.67 20.82 10.03
C ASP A 221 5.19 19.56 9.31
N VAL A 222 5.07 18.41 9.97
CA VAL A 222 5.52 17.10 9.47
C VAL A 222 4.61 16.53 8.38
N LYS A 223 3.32 16.93 8.33
CA LYS A 223 2.40 16.53 7.25
C LYS A 223 2.90 16.92 5.85
N ASN A 224 3.63 18.02 5.73
CA ASN A 224 4.23 18.46 4.46
C ASN A 224 5.31 17.49 3.94
N LYS A 225 5.84 16.63 4.82
CA LYS A 225 6.80 15.56 4.51
C LYS A 225 6.13 14.21 4.22
N ASN A 226 4.80 14.21 4.01
CA ASN A 226 3.96 13.02 3.84
C ASN A 226 4.02 12.03 5.03
N ILE A 227 4.21 12.56 6.24
CA ILE A 227 4.20 11.80 7.49
C ILE A 227 3.01 12.28 8.34
N LEU A 228 2.15 11.34 8.75
CA LEU A 228 0.95 11.56 9.54
C LEU A 228 1.25 11.21 10.99
N VAL A 229 1.37 12.23 11.83
CA VAL A 229 1.69 12.07 13.26
C VAL A 229 0.41 12.08 14.09
N TYR A 230 0.27 11.07 14.94
CA TYR A 230 -0.79 10.93 15.93
C TYR A 230 -0.18 10.72 17.31
N SER A 231 -0.89 11.09 18.36
CA SER A 231 -0.48 10.82 19.74
C SER A 231 -1.53 9.99 20.46
N LEU A 232 -1.07 9.00 21.20
CA LEU A 232 -1.83 8.13 22.08
C LEU A 232 -1.25 8.23 23.48
N LEU A 233 -2.10 8.43 24.48
CA LEU A 233 -1.70 8.43 25.88
C LEU A 233 -2.19 7.13 26.52
N ILE A 234 -1.30 6.39 27.17
CA ILE A 234 -1.61 5.15 27.88
C ILE A 234 -1.28 5.35 29.35
N GLN A 235 -2.28 5.17 30.21
CA GLN A 235 -2.08 5.15 31.65
C GLN A 235 -1.63 3.75 32.06
N CYS A 236 -0.44 3.64 32.63
CA CYS A 236 0.10 2.39 33.15
C CYS A 236 -0.01 2.42 34.69
N LYS A 237 -0.64 1.39 35.24
CA LYS A 237 -0.75 1.16 36.70
C LYS A 237 0.29 0.14 37.15
#